data_AF-A0A8J4AZH9-F1
#
_entry.id   AF-A0A8J4AZH9-F1
#
_cell.length_a   1.000
_cell.length_b   1.000
_cell.length_c   1.000
_cell.angle_alpha   90.00
_cell.angle_beta   90.00
_cell.angle_gamma   90.00
#
_symmetry.space_group_name_H-M   'P 1'
#
loop_
_entity.id
_entity.type
_entity.pdbx_description
1 polymer ?
#
loop_
_entity_poly.entity_id
_entity_poly.type
_entity_poly.pdbx_seq_one_letter_code
_entity_poly.pdbx_strand_id
1 'polypeptide(L)'
;MSSAFTAIWIGRVNSAPSDEFGYNLMTLSRTPDDFEKEFFFNTDESGIYWDTPNGFGAYSKYDPMPVGQWVMEVFVRAPGATSAFVARYGPSSKLQVTPLTSTPAPVDPDNLVVGADIRDQKMYLDGDVAVVMLFNRAVTTSELLTLAGFYAPRFGWAAPTGVLP
;
A
#
# COMPACT_ATOMS: atom_id res chain seq x y z
N MET A 1 -21.89 -8.32 -1.22
CA MET A 1 -21.44 -7.07 -0.56
C MET A 1 -19.94 -7.14 -0.42
N SER A 2 -19.22 -6.07 -0.73
CA SER A 2 -17.76 -6.02 -0.55
C SER A 2 -17.40 -5.85 0.93
N SER A 3 -16.49 -6.67 1.43
CA SER A 3 -15.95 -6.61 2.80
C SER A 3 -14.93 -5.47 2.94
N ALA A 4 -14.83 -4.93 4.15
CA ALA A 4 -13.77 -4.01 4.52
C ALA A 4 -12.46 -4.75 4.71
N PHE A 5 -11.33 -4.10 4.41
CA PHE A 5 -10.02 -4.62 4.80
C PHE A 5 -8.98 -3.51 4.86
N THR A 6 -7.88 -3.81 5.55
CA THR A 6 -6.67 -2.99 5.54
C THR A 6 -5.45 -3.89 5.35
N ALA A 7 -4.55 -3.47 4.48
CA ALA A 7 -3.21 -4.04 4.34
C ALA A 7 -2.18 -2.97 4.72
N ILE A 8 -1.21 -3.35 5.55
CA ILE A 8 -0.12 -2.47 5.97
C ILE A 8 1.19 -3.18 5.69
N TRP A 9 2.12 -2.45 5.11
CA TRP A 9 3.48 -2.87 4.83
C TRP A 9 4.45 -1.86 5.44
N ILE A 10 5.44 -2.33 6.19
CA ILE A 10 6.57 -1.51 6.63
C ILE A 10 7.83 -2.06 5.99
N GLY A 11 8.45 -1.23 5.16
CA GLY A 11 9.63 -1.60 4.41
C GLY A 11 10.40 -0.39 3.90
N ARG A 12 11.47 -0.67 3.16
CA ARG A 12 12.26 0.32 2.43
C ARG A 12 12.64 -0.25 1.08
N VAL A 13 12.81 0.64 0.12
CA VAL A 13 13.38 0.32 -1.19
C VAL A 13 14.85 0.72 -1.18
N ASN A 14 15.74 -0.15 -1.66
CA ASN A 14 17.19 0.07 -1.61
C ASN A 14 17.71 0.98 -2.73
N SER A 15 17.05 0.98 -3.88
CA SER A 15 17.43 1.72 -5.09
C SER A 15 16.21 2.32 -5.78
N ALA A 16 16.39 3.32 -6.64
CA ALA A 16 15.30 3.66 -7.57
C ALA A 16 15.24 2.58 -8.67
N PRO A 17 14.05 2.19 -9.14
CA PRO A 17 13.93 1.25 -10.25
C PRO A 17 14.65 1.80 -11.47
N SER A 18 15.30 0.90 -12.22
CA SER A 18 16.10 1.26 -13.39
C SER A 18 15.30 1.29 -14.69
N ASP A 19 14.06 0.83 -14.67
CA ASP A 19 13.18 0.74 -15.83
C ASP A 19 11.76 1.23 -15.53
N GLU A 20 10.94 1.28 -16.59
CA GLU A 20 9.54 1.72 -16.53
C GLU A 20 8.63 0.74 -15.78
N PHE A 21 9.08 -0.50 -15.55
CA PHE A 21 8.29 -1.53 -14.88
C PHE A 21 8.28 -1.32 -13.37
N GLY A 22 9.36 -0.80 -12.80
CA GLY A 22 9.37 -0.44 -11.38
C GLY A 22 9.46 -1.65 -10.45
N TYR A 23 9.01 -1.47 -9.21
CA TYR A 23 8.94 -2.49 -8.18
C TYR A 23 7.49 -2.74 -7.76
N ASN A 24 7.16 -4.01 -7.60
CA ASN A 24 5.93 -4.46 -6.99
C ASN A 24 6.16 -4.66 -5.49
N LEU A 25 5.47 -3.87 -4.66
CA LEU A 25 5.59 -3.94 -3.21
C LEU A 25 4.68 -5.03 -2.65
N MET A 26 3.44 -5.06 -3.16
CA MET A 26 2.40 -5.95 -2.71
C MET A 26 1.35 -6.10 -3.79
N THR A 27 0.96 -7.35 -4.05
CA THR A 27 -0.15 -7.67 -4.93
C THR A 27 -1.20 -8.44 -4.14
N LEU A 28 -2.46 -8.09 -4.33
CA LEU A 28 -3.59 -8.91 -3.91
C LEU A 28 -4.27 -9.38 -5.20
N SER A 29 -4.26 -10.70 -5.41
CA SER A 29 -4.70 -11.29 -6.66
C SER A 29 -5.60 -12.49 -6.44
N ARG A 30 -6.67 -12.59 -7.24
CA ARG A 30 -7.54 -13.77 -7.30
C ARG A 30 -6.91 -14.97 -7.97
N THR A 31 -5.98 -14.76 -8.93
CA THR A 31 -5.38 -15.84 -9.73
C THR A 31 -3.93 -15.56 -10.07
N PRO A 32 -3.07 -16.58 -10.24
CA PRO A 32 -1.66 -16.37 -10.59
C PRO A 32 -1.42 -15.53 -11.85
N ASP A 33 -2.39 -15.49 -12.78
CA ASP A 33 -2.26 -14.87 -14.10
C ASP A 33 -2.92 -13.48 -14.22
N ASP A 34 -3.47 -12.96 -13.12
CA ASP A 34 -4.15 -11.66 -13.10
C ASP A 34 -3.69 -10.86 -11.87
N PHE A 35 -3.57 -9.54 -12.00
CA PHE A 35 -3.52 -8.68 -10.83
C PHE A 35 -4.82 -7.90 -10.78
N GLU A 36 -5.54 -8.07 -9.68
CA GLU A 36 -6.66 -7.16 -9.44
C GLU A 36 -6.22 -5.95 -8.65
N LYS A 37 -5.09 -6.00 -7.92
CA LYS A 37 -4.67 -4.94 -6.99
C LYS A 37 -3.16 -4.95 -6.82
N GLU A 38 -2.52 -3.84 -7.12
CA GLU A 38 -1.06 -3.73 -7.09
C GLU A 38 -0.65 -2.44 -6.38
N PHE A 39 0.25 -2.55 -5.41
CA PHE A 39 1.05 -1.45 -4.91
C PHE A 39 2.37 -1.46 -5.66
N PHE A 40 2.56 -0.47 -6.51
CA PHE A 40 3.77 -0.36 -7.31
C PHE A 40 4.50 0.95 -7.02
N PHE A 41 5.77 0.94 -7.37
CA PHE A 41 6.65 2.10 -7.33
C PHE A 41 7.49 2.10 -8.61
N ASN A 42 7.49 3.20 -9.35
CA ASN A 42 8.41 3.40 -10.47
C ASN A 42 9.26 4.66 -10.25
N THR A 43 10.02 5.09 -11.25
CA THR A 43 10.94 6.23 -11.11
C THR A 43 10.25 7.54 -10.72
N ASP A 44 8.98 7.70 -11.07
CA ASP A 44 8.29 8.97 -11.03
C ASP A 44 7.17 9.00 -9.98
N GLU A 45 6.63 7.83 -9.60
CA GLU A 45 5.47 7.75 -8.71
C GLU A 45 5.42 6.46 -7.89
N SER A 46 4.69 6.55 -6.77
CA SER A 46 4.05 5.38 -6.17
C SER A 46 2.60 5.35 -6.60
N GLY A 47 2.08 4.14 -6.81
CA GLY A 47 0.71 3.96 -7.24
C GLY A 47 0.05 2.77 -6.59
N ILE A 48 -1.27 2.86 -6.52
CA ILE A 48 -2.09 1.66 -6.43
C ILE A 48 -2.84 1.51 -7.76
N TYR A 49 -2.84 0.30 -8.28
CA TYR A 49 -3.72 -0.10 -9.36
C TYR A 49 -4.76 -1.08 -8.83
N TRP A 50 -5.98 -1.02 -9.36
CA TRP A 50 -7.03 -1.99 -9.03
C TRP A 50 -7.74 -2.45 -10.30
N ASP A 51 -7.31 -3.51 -10.99
CA ASP A 51 -8.08 -3.98 -12.14
C ASP A 51 -9.30 -4.79 -11.72
N THR A 52 -10.38 -4.67 -12.47
CA THR A 52 -11.35 -5.77 -12.56
C THR A 52 -11.83 -5.91 -14.00
N PRO A 53 -12.22 -7.12 -14.44
CA PRO A 53 -12.72 -7.37 -15.80
C PRO A 53 -13.91 -6.49 -16.24
N ASN A 54 -14.59 -5.82 -15.30
CA ASN A 54 -15.75 -4.96 -15.55
C ASN A 54 -15.50 -3.47 -15.25
N GLY A 55 -14.23 -3.06 -15.18
CA GLY A 55 -13.84 -1.72 -15.61
C GLY A 55 -14.09 -0.56 -14.64
N PHE A 56 -13.56 -0.62 -13.41
CA PHE A 56 -12.88 0.59 -12.89
C PHE A 56 -11.96 0.29 -11.71
N GLY A 57 -10.72 0.74 -11.87
CA GLY A 57 -9.69 0.70 -10.86
C GLY A 57 -9.51 1.99 -10.11
N ALA A 58 -9.25 1.85 -8.81
CA ALA A 58 -8.55 2.87 -8.08
C ALA A 58 -7.16 3.01 -8.69
N TYR A 59 -6.94 4.12 -9.38
CA TYR A 59 -5.62 4.59 -9.76
C TYR A 59 -5.36 5.92 -9.06
N SER A 60 -4.29 5.97 -8.28
CA SER A 60 -3.82 7.23 -7.74
C SER A 60 -2.32 7.24 -7.72
N LYS A 61 -1.75 8.32 -8.25
CA LYS A 61 -0.34 8.64 -8.19
C LYS A 61 -0.09 9.48 -6.95
N TYR A 62 0.91 9.12 -6.18
CA TYR A 62 1.39 9.91 -5.05
C TYR A 62 2.92 9.88 -5.01
N ASP A 63 3.48 10.68 -4.11
CA ASP A 63 4.92 10.92 -4.02
C ASP A 63 5.73 9.63 -4.18
N PRO A 64 6.87 9.64 -4.91
CA PRO A 64 7.72 8.48 -5.05
C PRO A 64 8.23 7.99 -3.68
N MET A 65 8.57 6.70 -3.58
CA MET A 65 9.13 6.15 -2.35
C MET A 65 10.48 6.81 -2.02
N PRO A 66 10.73 7.20 -0.76
CA PRO A 66 12.02 7.71 -0.35
C PRO A 66 13.05 6.57 -0.30
N VAL A 67 13.91 6.50 -1.33
CA VAL A 67 14.96 5.47 -1.45
C VAL A 67 15.84 5.43 -0.20
N GLY A 68 16.12 4.23 0.29
CA GLY A 68 16.94 3.95 1.47
C GLY A 68 16.25 4.25 2.81
N GLN A 69 15.01 4.73 2.82
CA GLN A 69 14.29 5.12 4.03
C GLN A 69 13.11 4.18 4.31
N TRP A 70 12.93 3.85 5.59
CA TRP A 70 11.78 3.07 6.03
C TRP A 70 10.50 3.89 5.91
N VAL A 71 9.43 3.27 5.44
CA VAL A 71 8.08 3.82 5.44
C VAL A 71 7.06 2.78 5.86
N MET A 72 5.93 3.25 6.36
CA MET A 72 4.70 2.47 6.50
C MET A 72 3.77 2.84 5.35
N GLU A 73 3.53 1.90 4.45
CA GLU A 73 2.49 1.98 3.42
C GLU A 73 1.23 1.29 3.92
N VAL A 74 0.10 1.91 3.63
CA VAL A 74 -1.21 1.46 4.08
C VAL A 74 -2.17 1.53 2.92
N PHE A 75 -2.98 0.48 2.80
CA PHE A 75 -4.20 0.51 2.01
C PHE A 75 -5.39 0.19 2.87
N VAL A 76 -6.43 1.01 2.75
CA VAL A 76 -7.68 0.83 3.46
C VAL A 76 -8.84 0.84 2.49
N ARG A 77 -9.72 -0.15 2.64
CA ARG A 77 -11.01 -0.20 1.99
C ARG A 77 -12.13 -0.25 3.02
N ALA A 78 -13.08 0.68 2.94
CA ALA A 78 -14.24 0.71 3.81
C ALA A 78 -15.36 -0.30 3.38
N PRO A 79 -16.16 -0.81 4.33
CA PRO A 79 -17.22 -1.79 4.03
C PRO A 79 -18.32 -1.15 3.18
N GLY A 80 -18.73 -1.84 2.10
CA GLY A 80 -19.78 -1.36 1.20
C GLY A 80 -19.48 -0.02 0.51
N ALA A 81 -18.28 0.52 0.66
CA ALA A 81 -17.95 1.88 0.26
C ALA A 81 -17.33 1.92 -1.14
N THR A 82 -17.63 3.00 -1.86
CA THR A 82 -16.90 3.49 -3.04
C THR A 82 -15.57 4.15 -2.69
N SER A 83 -15.25 4.25 -1.39
CA SER A 83 -14.06 4.91 -0.88
C SER A 83 -13.03 3.90 -0.38
N ALA A 84 -11.85 4.02 -0.95
CA ALA A 84 -10.61 3.47 -0.41
C ALA A 84 -9.62 4.62 -0.24
N PHE A 85 -8.55 4.41 0.51
CA PHE A 85 -7.45 5.34 0.55
C PHE A 85 -6.14 4.60 0.72
N VAL A 86 -5.06 5.20 0.21
CA VAL A 86 -3.71 4.84 0.62
C VAL A 86 -3.22 5.85 1.64
N ALA A 87 -2.35 5.41 2.54
CA ALA A 87 -1.66 6.29 3.43
C ALA A 87 -0.20 5.90 3.59
N ARG A 88 0.67 6.91 3.68
CA ARG A 88 2.09 6.74 3.93
C ARG A 88 2.49 7.47 5.21
N TYR A 89 3.25 6.79 6.06
CA TYR A 89 3.99 7.43 7.15
C TYR A 89 5.47 7.12 7.03
N GLY A 90 6.33 8.06 7.38
CA GLY A 90 7.77 7.83 7.35
C GLY A 90 8.57 9.10 7.61
N PRO A 91 9.59 9.40 6.80
CA PRO A 91 10.55 10.49 7.04
C PRO A 91 9.94 11.88 7.23
N SER A 92 8.84 12.17 6.54
CA SER A 92 8.12 13.44 6.66
C SER A 92 7.45 13.62 8.03
N SER A 93 7.37 12.54 8.83
CA SER A 93 6.71 12.47 10.14
C SER A 93 5.25 12.89 10.12
N LYS A 94 4.63 12.86 8.94
CA LYS A 94 3.22 13.18 8.69
C LYS A 94 2.58 12.00 7.98
N LEU A 95 1.36 11.67 8.39
CA LEU A 95 0.54 10.70 7.66
C LEU A 95 0.01 11.38 6.39
N GLN A 96 0.57 11.01 5.24
CA GLN A 96 0.06 11.40 3.94
C GLN A 96 -1.11 10.48 3.63
N VAL A 97 -2.28 11.02 3.30
CA VAL A 97 -3.48 10.24 2.98
C VAL A 97 -3.96 10.64 1.59
N THR A 98 -4.04 9.67 0.69
CA THR A 98 -4.50 9.87 -0.67
C THR A 98 -5.82 9.11 -0.87
N PRO A 99 -6.96 9.81 -1.02
CA PRO A 99 -8.23 9.16 -1.29
C PRO A 99 -8.22 8.54 -2.68
N LEU A 100 -8.83 7.37 -2.80
CA LEU A 100 -9.02 6.66 -4.05
C LEU A 100 -10.49 6.78 -4.46
N THR A 101 -10.71 7.41 -5.61
CA THR A 101 -12.05 7.54 -6.21
C THR A 101 -12.21 6.47 -7.27
N SER A 102 -12.95 5.40 -6.96
CA SER A 102 -13.27 4.33 -7.93
C SER A 102 -14.59 3.65 -7.60
N THR A 103 -15.13 2.91 -8.57
CA THR A 103 -16.31 2.08 -8.36
C THR A 103 -15.90 0.82 -7.58
N PRO A 104 -16.58 0.48 -6.47
CA PRO A 104 -16.16 -0.63 -5.64
C PRO A 104 -16.44 -1.96 -6.32
N ALA A 105 -15.37 -2.72 -6.59
CA ALA A 105 -15.49 -4.12 -7.03
C ALA A 105 -15.39 -5.09 -5.84
N PRO A 106 -16.01 -6.27 -5.84
CA PRO A 106 -15.84 -7.26 -4.78
C PRO A 106 -14.36 -7.57 -4.46
N VAL A 107 -14.08 -8.01 -3.23
CA VAL A 107 -12.83 -8.72 -2.92
C VAL A 107 -13.24 -10.18 -2.81
N ASP A 108 -13.00 -10.97 -3.84
CA ASP A 108 -13.12 -12.44 -3.73
C ASP A 108 -11.88 -12.97 -2.98
N PRO A 109 -11.75 -14.29 -2.73
CA PRO A 109 -10.55 -14.83 -2.10
C PRO A 109 -9.30 -14.45 -2.90
N ASP A 110 -8.48 -13.58 -2.34
CA ASP A 110 -7.22 -13.15 -2.92
C ASP A 110 -6.05 -13.88 -2.25
N ASN A 111 -5.06 -14.22 -3.06
CA ASN A 111 -3.71 -14.49 -2.62
C ASN A 111 -2.98 -13.16 -2.38
N LEU A 112 -2.31 -13.06 -1.24
CA LEU A 112 -1.38 -11.97 -0.97
C LEU A 112 0.02 -12.37 -1.45
N VAL A 113 0.60 -11.54 -2.30
CA VAL A 113 2.01 -11.63 -2.69
C VAL A 113 2.70 -10.36 -2.23
N VAL A 114 3.92 -10.48 -1.71
CA VAL A 114 4.72 -9.36 -1.23
C VAL A 114 6.07 -9.39 -1.96
N GLY A 115 6.44 -8.25 -2.53
CA GLY A 115 7.75 -8.05 -3.17
C GLY A 115 7.93 -8.72 -4.53
N ALA A 116 6.86 -9.19 -5.17
CA ALA A 116 6.92 -9.79 -6.49
C ALA A 116 5.60 -9.61 -7.24
N ASP A 117 5.69 -9.30 -8.54
CA ASP A 117 4.63 -9.57 -9.49
C ASP A 117 4.72 -11.03 -9.95
N ILE A 118 3.77 -11.85 -9.49
CA ILE A 118 3.70 -13.28 -9.82
C ILE A 118 3.26 -13.53 -11.27
N ARG A 119 2.57 -12.58 -11.90
CA ARG A 119 1.94 -12.76 -13.21
C ARG A 119 2.96 -12.89 -14.33
N ASP A 120 3.88 -11.94 -14.42
CA ASP A 120 4.89 -11.91 -15.47
C ASP A 120 6.31 -12.12 -14.95
N GLN A 121 6.49 -12.19 -13.62
CA GLN A 121 7.79 -12.40 -12.97
C GLN A 121 8.82 -11.33 -13.38
N LYS A 122 8.38 -10.10 -13.64
CA LYS A 122 9.27 -9.00 -14.07
C LYS A 122 9.51 -7.93 -13.01
N MET A 123 8.60 -7.75 -12.06
CA MET A 123 8.72 -6.73 -11.02
C MET A 123 9.01 -7.39 -9.68
N TYR A 124 10.23 -7.21 -9.16
CA TYR A 124 10.61 -7.67 -7.83
C TYR A 124 11.03 -6.50 -6.98
N LEU A 125 10.68 -6.53 -5.71
CA LEU A 125 11.17 -5.55 -4.74
C LEU A 125 12.68 -5.71 -4.55
N ASP A 126 13.44 -4.68 -4.92
CA ASP A 126 14.78 -4.45 -4.36
C ASP A 126 14.67 -3.62 -3.07
N GLY A 127 14.52 -4.32 -1.95
CA GLY A 127 14.23 -3.67 -0.68
C GLY A 127 14.17 -4.64 0.50
N ASP A 128 13.83 -4.08 1.65
CA ASP A 128 13.61 -4.84 2.88
C ASP A 128 12.16 -4.71 3.32
N VAL A 129 11.58 -5.83 3.77
CA VAL A 129 10.26 -5.87 4.40
C VAL A 129 10.42 -6.28 5.85
N ALA A 130 9.95 -5.44 6.78
CA ALA A 130 10.04 -5.71 8.20
C ALA A 130 8.71 -6.13 8.83
N VAL A 131 7.59 -5.60 8.33
CA VAL A 131 6.26 -5.86 8.89
C VAL A 131 5.22 -5.94 7.78
N VAL A 132 4.34 -6.94 7.87
CA VAL A 132 3.10 -7.02 7.10
C VAL A 132 1.95 -7.25 8.07
N MET A 133 0.92 -6.43 8.01
CA MET A 133 -0.29 -6.56 8.85
C MET A 133 -1.53 -6.53 7.97
N LEU A 134 -2.48 -7.43 8.27
CA LEU A 134 -3.75 -7.53 7.56
C LEU A 134 -4.89 -7.45 8.57
N PHE A 135 -5.88 -6.61 8.26
CA PHE A 135 -7.09 -6.47 9.06
C PHE A 135 -8.30 -6.78 8.21
N ASN A 136 -9.26 -7.51 8.77
CA ASN A 136 -10.57 -7.78 8.18
C ASN A 136 -11.56 -6.62 8.40
N ARG A 137 -11.04 -5.41 8.61
CA ARG A 137 -11.80 -4.17 8.82
C ARG A 137 -11.02 -2.99 8.25
N ALA A 138 -11.70 -1.89 8.03
CA ALA A 138 -11.06 -0.62 7.74
C ALA A 138 -10.43 -0.04 9.02
N VAL A 139 -9.14 0.25 8.96
CA VAL A 139 -8.40 0.95 10.01
C VAL A 139 -8.53 2.46 9.82
N THR A 140 -8.74 3.21 10.90
CA THR A 140 -8.88 4.67 10.85
C THR A 140 -7.52 5.37 10.81
N THR A 141 -7.49 6.64 10.39
CA THR A 141 -6.25 7.44 10.41
C THR A 141 -5.68 7.62 11.82
N SER A 142 -6.51 7.68 12.86
CA SER A 142 -6.04 7.74 14.26
C SER A 142 -5.36 6.45 14.71
N GLU A 143 -5.87 5.30 14.28
CA GLU A 143 -5.25 4.00 14.52
C GLU A 143 -3.92 3.88 13.77
N LEU A 144 -3.85 4.37 12.53
CA LEU A 144 -2.59 4.43 11.75
C LEU A 144 -1.55 5.33 12.42
N LEU A 145 -1.94 6.48 12.97
CA LEU A 145 -1.03 7.35 13.73
C LEU A 145 -0.54 6.65 15.01
N THR A 146 -1.43 5.95 15.72
CA THR A 146 -1.03 5.17 16.91
C THR A 146 -0.01 4.10 16.54
N LEU A 147 -0.24 3.38 15.44
CA LEU A 147 0.66 2.36 14.92
C LEU A 147 2.01 2.93 14.47
N ALA A 148 1.98 4.07 13.77
CA ALA A 148 3.19 4.80 13.38
C ALA A 148 4.00 5.22 14.61
N GLY A 149 3.36 5.73 15.65
CA GLY A 149 4.00 6.08 16.92
C GLY A 149 4.63 4.86 17.62
N PHE A 150 3.95 3.71 17.61
CA PHE A 150 4.49 2.46 18.16
C PHE A 150 5.76 2.00 17.43
N TYR A 151 5.78 2.09 16.09
CA TYR A 151 6.90 1.63 15.27
C TYR A 151 8.00 2.67 15.06
N ALA A 152 7.75 3.95 15.35
CA ALA A 152 8.69 5.06 15.12
C ALA A 152 10.10 4.83 15.69
N PRO A 153 10.28 4.37 16.95
CA PRO A 153 11.61 4.14 17.52
C PRO A 153 12.43 3.08 16.76
N ARG A 154 11.76 2.10 16.13
CA ARG A 154 12.41 1.01 15.39
C ARG A 154 12.89 1.44 14.02
N PHE A 155 12.14 2.32 13.35
CA PHE A 155 12.37 2.68 11.95
C PHE A 155 12.93 4.10 11.76
N GLY A 156 13.26 4.79 12.85
CA GLY A 156 13.87 6.12 12.82
C GLY A 156 12.92 7.23 12.39
N TRP A 157 11.60 7.04 12.56
CA TRP A 157 10.62 8.08 12.33
C TRP A 157 10.50 8.97 13.57
N ALA A 158 10.13 10.24 13.39
CA ALA A 158 9.66 11.00 14.53
C ALA A 158 8.29 10.46 14.98
N ALA A 159 7.96 10.65 16.26
CA ALA A 159 6.60 10.36 16.71
C ALA A 159 5.61 11.30 16.00
N PRO A 160 4.42 10.81 15.62
CA PRO A 160 3.41 11.65 14.99
C PRO A 160 3.02 12.82 15.91
N THR A 161 3.01 14.03 15.35
CA THR A 161 2.55 15.23 16.05
C THR A 161 1.08 15.46 15.73
N GLY A 162 0.21 15.15 16.68
CA GLY A 162 -1.25 15.20 16.52
C GLY A 162 -1.91 14.06 17.29
N VAL A 163 -2.36 14.41 18.51
CA VAL A 163 -3.11 13.61 19.50
C VAL A 163 -3.05 12.08 19.32
N LEU A 164 -2.09 11.47 20.03
CA LEU A 164 -2.35 10.14 20.61
C LEU A 164 -3.38 10.35 21.74
N PRO A 165 -4.45 9.53 21.81
CA PRO A 165 -5.38 9.56 22.94
C PRO A 165 -4.68 9.31 24.29
#